data_AF-A0A6V7FMY3-F1
#
_entry.id   AF-A0A6V7FMY3-F1
#
_cell.length_a   1.000
_cell.length_b   1.000
_cell.length_c   1.000
_cell.angle_alpha   90.00
_cell.angle_beta   90.00
_cell.angle_gamma   90.00
#
_symmetry.space_group_name_H-M   'P 1'
#
loop_
_entity.id
_entity.type
_entity.pdbx_description
1 polymer ?
#
loop_
_entity_poly.entity_id
_entity_poly.type
_entity_poly.pdbx_seq_one_letter_code
_entity_poly.pdbx_strand_id
1 'polypeptide(L)'
;MILLDTNVISELWRPRPNPQVVAWIDAQAVETLFLSVVTVAELRFGIAVMPQGRKRSTLHARLESDVLPLFDGRLLAFGLDASHAFATLASKARTAGLTRAHRCLHRCNGSRARLGRCHSRHGTLRGDGVGRH
;
A
#
# COMPACT_ATOMS: atom_id res chain seq x y z
N MET A 1 15.14 0.83 -5.98
CA MET A 1 13.78 1.39 -6.07
C MET A 1 12.82 0.40 -5.42
N ILE A 2 12.32 0.74 -4.23
CA ILE A 2 11.39 -0.06 -3.43
C ILE A 2 10.21 0.85 -3.11
N LEU A 3 9.00 0.45 -3.51
CA LEU A 3 7.77 1.19 -3.19
C LEU A 3 7.21 0.67 -1.87
N LEU A 4 7.13 1.54 -0.87
CA LEU A 4 6.64 1.21 0.46
C LEU A 4 5.10 1.19 0.47
N ASP A 5 4.55 0.16 1.10
CA ASP A 5 3.12 -0.01 1.34
C ASP A 5 2.73 0.62 2.70
N THR A 6 1.45 0.93 2.86
CA THR A 6 0.87 1.59 4.04
C THR A 6 1.12 0.80 5.32
N ASN A 7 1.14 -0.54 5.22
CA ASN A 7 1.39 -1.42 6.36
C ASN A 7 2.81 -1.25 6.93
N VAL A 8 3.82 -1.05 6.08
CA VAL A 8 5.21 -0.88 6.50
C VAL A 8 5.37 0.44 7.26
N ILE A 9 4.84 1.54 6.71
CA ILE A 9 4.90 2.85 7.37
C ILE A 9 4.10 2.84 8.68
N SER A 10 2.89 2.28 8.67
CA SER A 10 2.07 2.23 9.89
C SER A 10 2.64 1.31 10.97
N GLU A 11 3.41 0.27 10.62
CA GLU A 11 4.13 -0.57 11.58
C GLU A 11 5.19 0.24 12.34
N LEU A 12 5.95 1.10 11.66
CA LEU A 12 6.95 1.98 12.30
C LEU A 12 6.37 2.95 13.33
N TRP A 13 5.08 3.27 13.22
CA TRP A 13 4.39 4.17 14.13
C TRP A 13 3.75 3.47 15.32
N ARG A 14 3.84 2.14 15.40
CA ARG A 14 3.34 1.40 16.55
C ARG A 14 4.23 1.64 17.77
N PRO A 15 3.67 1.64 18.99
CA PRO A 15 4.47 1.74 20.22
C PRO A 15 5.52 0.63 20.36
N ARG A 16 5.26 -0.54 19.76
CA ARG A 16 6.17 -1.68 19.69
C ARG A 16 6.17 -2.20 18.25
N PRO A 17 7.03 -1.65 17.37
CA PRO A 17 7.11 -2.10 15.97
C PRO A 17 7.73 -3.50 15.90
N ASN A 18 7.37 -4.27 14.87
CA ASN A 18 8.04 -5.53 14.59
C ASN A 18 9.54 -5.29 14.29
N PRO A 19 10.47 -5.87 15.08
CA PRO A 19 11.91 -5.64 14.92
C PRO A 19 12.43 -6.06 13.55
N GLN A 20 11.81 -7.05 12.90
CA GLN A 20 12.20 -7.48 11.54
C GLN A 20 11.87 -6.42 10.50
N VAL A 21 10.78 -5.68 10.67
CA VAL A 21 10.39 -4.59 9.75
C VAL A 21 11.34 -3.41 9.92
N VAL A 22 11.68 -3.07 11.17
CA VAL A 22 12.65 -2.01 11.49
C VAL A 22 14.01 -2.33 10.88
N ALA A 23 14.56 -3.51 11.18
CA ALA A 23 15.86 -3.94 10.65
C ALA A 23 15.87 -3.99 9.11
N TRP A 24 14.76 -4.38 8.49
CA TRP A 24 14.67 -4.38 7.03
C TRP A 24 14.74 -2.97 6.44
N ILE A 25 14.05 -1.98 7.04
CA ILE A 25 14.11 -0.58 6.59
C ILE A 25 15.50 0.00 6.81
N ASP A 26 16.10 -0.23 7.97
CA ASP A 26 17.43 0.28 8.31
C ASP A 26 18.52 -0.27 7.37
N ALA A 27 18.30 -1.44 6.79
CA ALA A 27 19.19 -2.03 5.80
C ALA A 27 19.04 -1.44 4.37
N GLN A 28 18.05 -0.57 4.12
CA GLN A 28 17.85 0.06 2.81
C GLN A 28 18.49 1.45 2.76
N ALA A 29 19.13 1.78 1.64
CA ALA A 29 19.51 3.17 1.37
C ALA A 29 18.24 4.01 1.18
N VAL A 30 18.12 5.12 1.91
CA VAL A 30 16.88 5.90 2.00
C VAL A 30 16.42 6.38 0.64
N GLU A 31 17.33 6.76 -0.26
CA GLU A 31 17.10 7.26 -1.61
C GLU A 31 16.44 6.22 -2.52
N THR A 32 16.53 4.94 -2.13
CA THR A 32 15.95 3.83 -2.89
C THR A 32 14.50 3.54 -2.50
N LEU A 33 14.00 4.14 -1.42
CA LEU A 33 12.64 3.99 -0.90
C LEU A 33 11.71 5.04 -1.54
N PHE A 34 10.49 4.65 -1.87
CA PHE A 34 9.50 5.49 -2.54
C PHE A 34 8.15 5.31 -1.87
N LEU A 35 7.31 6.35 -1.94
CA LEU A 35 5.91 6.28 -1.52
C LEU A 35 5.00 6.62 -2.69
N SER A 36 3.82 5.99 -2.71
CA SER A 36 2.76 6.32 -3.65
C SER A 36 1.85 7.38 -3.02
N VAL A 37 1.33 8.32 -3.83
CA VAL A 37 0.30 9.26 -3.35
C VAL A 37 -0.96 8.56 -2.83
N VAL A 38 -1.20 7.32 -3.26
CA VAL A 38 -2.28 6.46 -2.72
C VAL A 38 -1.95 6.03 -1.30
N THR A 39 -0.72 5.56 -1.04
CA THR A 39 -0.25 5.23 0.31
C THR A 39 -0.40 6.43 1.25
N VAL A 40 -0.05 7.62 0.77
CA VAL A 40 -0.25 8.86 1.52
C VAL A 40 -1.75 9.12 1.79
N ALA A 41 -2.62 8.93 0.80
CA ALA A 41 -4.06 9.08 0.98
C ALA A 41 -4.62 8.09 2.02
N GLU A 42 -4.14 6.85 2.04
CA GLU A 42 -4.54 5.84 3.04
C GLU A 42 -4.09 6.21 4.45
N LEU A 43 -2.85 6.71 4.61
CA LEU A 43 -2.35 7.20 5.89
C LEU A 43 -3.17 8.39 6.38
N ARG A 44 -3.44 9.38 5.50
CA ARG A 44 -4.29 10.54 5.81
C ARG A 44 -5.70 10.11 6.21
N PHE A 45 -6.31 9.19 5.47
CA PHE A 45 -7.62 8.64 5.79
C PHE A 45 -7.61 7.95 7.17
N GLY A 46 -6.63 7.08 7.41
CA GLY A 46 -6.47 6.37 8.68
C GLY A 46 -6.35 7.33 9.87
N ILE A 47 -5.63 8.44 9.71
CA ILE A 47 -5.53 9.50 10.73
C ILE A 47 -6.85 10.26 10.89
N ALA A 48 -7.52 10.59 9.77
CA ALA A 48 -8.75 11.38 9.77
C ALA A 48 -9.93 10.68 10.46
N VAL A 49 -10.03 9.36 10.34
CA VAL A 49 -11.10 8.56 10.99
C VAL A 49 -10.87 8.33 12.48
N MET A 50 -9.69 8.68 13.02
CA MET A 50 -9.44 8.57 14.46
C MET A 50 -10.27 9.60 15.25
N PRO A 51 -10.68 9.26 16.49
CA PRO A 51 -11.26 10.22 17.41
C PRO A 51 -10.36 11.45 17.55
N GLN A 52 -10.99 12.62 17.65
CA GLN A 52 -10.24 13.85 17.91
C GLN A 52 -9.47 13.75 19.23
N GLY A 53 -8.23 14.21 19.23
CA GLY A 53 -7.38 14.16 20.42
C GLY A 53 -5.90 14.19 20.08
N ARG A 54 -5.07 14.17 21.12
CA ARG A 54 -3.61 14.34 21.03
C ARG A 54 -2.96 13.33 20.07
N LYS A 55 -3.41 12.08 20.08
CA LYS A 55 -2.86 11.01 19.22
C LYS A 55 -3.07 11.32 17.73
N ARG A 56 -4.27 11.74 17.33
CA ARG A 56 -4.59 12.10 15.94
C ARG A 56 -3.73 13.28 15.49
N SER A 57 -3.67 14.36 16.28
CA SER A 57 -2.88 15.54 15.94
C SER A 57 -1.38 15.22 15.82
N THR A 58 -0.86 14.38 16.71
CA THR A 58 0.55 13.95 16.68
C THR A 58 0.86 13.15 15.41
N LEU A 59 0.02 12.17 15.04
CA LEU A 59 0.23 11.39 13.82
C LEU A 59 0.07 12.24 12.56
N HIS A 60 -0.87 13.18 12.55
CA HIS A 60 -1.02 14.12 11.45
C HIS A 60 0.24 14.97 11.26
N ALA A 61 0.74 15.58 12.34
CA ALA A 61 1.96 16.38 12.30
C ALA A 61 3.17 15.54 11.87
N ARG A 62 3.33 14.32 12.41
CA ARG A 62 4.41 13.41 12.00
C ARG A 62 4.34 13.05 10.51
N LEU A 63 3.14 12.81 9.97
CA LEU A 63 3.00 12.52 8.55
C LEU A 63 3.43 13.72 7.70
N GLU A 64 2.82 14.88 7.93
CA GLU A 64 2.97 16.06 7.07
C GLU A 64 4.33 16.75 7.23
N SER A 65 4.85 16.82 8.47
CA SER A 65 6.06 17.58 8.78
C SER A 65 7.33 16.73 8.82
N ASP A 66 7.24 15.44 9.12
CA ASP A 66 8.42 14.59 9.28
C ASP A 66 8.55 13.58 8.12
N VAL A 67 7.49 12.82 7.83
CA VAL A 67 7.58 11.72 6.87
C VAL A 67 7.53 12.21 5.43
N LEU A 68 6.54 12.99 5.03
CA LEU A 68 6.40 13.41 3.62
C LEU A 68 7.61 14.20 3.09
N PRO A 69 8.22 15.13 3.85
CA PRO A 69 9.41 15.84 3.38
C PRO A 69 10.61 14.92 3.11
N LEU A 70 10.75 13.80 3.84
CA LEU A 70 11.81 12.84 3.57
C LEU A 70 11.67 12.20 2.19
N PHE A 71 10.44 12.09 1.66
CA PHE A 71 10.16 11.49 0.35
C PHE A 71 9.97 12.54 -0.76
N ASP A 72 10.41 13.78 -0.55
CA ASP A 72 10.37 14.78 -1.61
C ASP A 72 11.12 14.31 -2.87
N GLY A 73 10.54 14.55 -4.05
CA GLY A 73 10.99 13.99 -5.33
C GLY A 73 10.83 12.46 -5.48
N ARG A 74 10.30 11.76 -4.47
CA ARG A 74 10.12 10.29 -4.43
C ARG A 74 8.68 9.86 -4.11
N LEU A 75 7.74 10.79 -4.25
CA LEU A 75 6.31 10.55 -4.23
C LEU A 75 5.82 10.23 -5.65
N LEU A 76 5.38 9.00 -5.86
CA LEU A 76 4.88 8.52 -7.15
C LEU A 76 3.39 8.86 -7.29
N ALA A 77 3.09 9.72 -8.26
CA ALA A 77 1.73 10.12 -8.61
C ALA A 77 0.95 8.97 -9.27
N PHE A 78 -0.36 8.92 -9.05
CA PHE A 78 -1.26 8.02 -9.76
C PHE A 78 -1.88 8.77 -10.96
N GLY A 79 -1.24 8.65 -12.12
CA GLY A 79 -1.67 9.27 -13.38
C GLY A 79 -2.42 8.32 -14.32
N LEU A 80 -2.70 8.77 -15.54
CA LEU A 80 -3.40 7.99 -16.57
C LEU A 80 -2.68 6.68 -16.92
N ASP A 81 -1.35 6.69 -16.98
CA ASP A 81 -0.58 5.46 -17.28
C ASP A 81 -0.72 4.42 -16.16
N ALA A 82 -0.67 4.88 -14.90
CA ALA A 82 -0.88 4.02 -13.73
C ALA A 82 -2.32 3.49 -13.67
N SER A 83 -3.31 4.29 -14.09
CA SER A 83 -4.71 3.87 -14.13
C SER A 83 -4.95 2.78 -15.18
N HIS A 84 -4.29 2.85 -16.34
CA HIS A 84 -4.37 1.82 -17.37
C HIS A 84 -3.70 0.51 -16.91
N ALA A 85 -2.52 0.60 -16.29
CA ALA A 85 -1.85 -0.56 -15.69
C ALA A 85 -2.73 -1.20 -14.60
N PHE A 86 -3.40 -0.39 -13.79
CA PHE A 86 -4.34 -0.83 -12.77
C PHE A 86 -5.52 -1.59 -13.36
N ALA A 87 -6.18 -1.04 -14.39
CA ALA A 87 -7.31 -1.70 -15.04
C ALA A 87 -6.91 -3.09 -15.58
N THR A 88 -5.72 -3.19 -16.19
CA THR A 88 -5.17 -4.44 -16.71
C THR A 88 -4.87 -5.45 -15.59
N LEU A 89 -4.29 -5.01 -14.48
CA LEU A 89 -3.94 -5.91 -13.36
C LEU A 89 -5.17 -6.33 -12.56
N ALA A 90 -6.08 -5.40 -12.29
CA ALA A 90 -7.30 -5.65 -11.52
C ALA A 90 -8.27 -6.57 -12.26
N SER A 91 -8.43 -6.40 -13.58
CA SER A 91 -9.26 -7.30 -14.40
C SER A 91 -8.73 -8.74 -14.38
N LYS A 92 -7.42 -8.92 -14.60
CA LYS A 92 -6.75 -10.24 -14.51
C LYS A 92 -6.92 -10.87 -13.12
N ALA A 93 -6.73 -10.10 -12.06
CA ALA A 93 -6.92 -10.57 -10.69
C ALA A 93 -8.36 -11.03 -10.45
N ARG A 94 -9.34 -10.24 -10.89
CA ARG A 94 -10.77 -10.57 -10.77
C ARG A 94 -11.13 -11.84 -11.51
N THR A 95 -10.67 -12.02 -12.75
CA THR A 95 -10.91 -13.25 -13.52
C THR A 95 -10.27 -14.48 -12.85
N ALA A 96 -9.16 -14.28 -12.14
CA ALA A 96 -8.51 -15.33 -11.34
C ALA A 96 -9.14 -15.54 -9.94
N GLY A 97 -10.27 -14.91 -9.62
CA GLY A 97 -10.94 -15.03 -8.33
C GLY A 97 -10.26 -14.28 -7.17
N LEU A 98 -9.36 -13.34 -7.47
CA LEU A 98 -8.65 -12.54 -6.48
C LEU A 98 -9.32 -11.16 -6.33
N THR A 99 -9.93 -10.90 -5.17
CA THR A 99 -10.81 -9.74 -4.93
C THR A 99 -10.13 -8.49 -4.35
N ARG A 100 -8.80 -8.44 -4.25
CA ARG A 100 -8.12 -7.29 -3.63
C ARG A 100 -7.63 -6.28 -4.66
N ALA A 101 -8.58 -5.52 -5.22
CA ALA A 101 -8.31 -4.40 -6.13
C ALA A 101 -7.32 -3.37 -5.51
N HIS A 102 -7.46 -3.11 -4.21
CA HIS A 102 -6.57 -2.24 -3.43
C HIS A 102 -5.07 -2.58 -3.58
N ARG A 103 -4.72 -3.88 -3.55
CA ARG A 103 -3.34 -4.35 -3.71
C ARG A 103 -2.83 -4.24 -5.16
N CYS A 104 -3.74 -4.17 -6.14
CA CYS A 104 -3.36 -3.89 -7.52
C CYS A 104 -2.92 -2.44 -7.68
N LEU A 105 -3.55 -1.50 -6.98
CA LEU A 105 -3.28 -0.07 -7.08
C LEU A 105 -1.83 0.28 -6.69
N HIS A 106 -1.35 -0.28 -5.57
CA HIS A 106 0.04 -0.13 -5.12
C HIS A 106 1.07 -0.71 -6.10
N ARG A 107 0.70 -1.72 -6.89
CA ARG A 107 1.58 -2.34 -7.89
C ARG A 107 1.74 -1.50 -9.15
N CYS A 108 0.84 -0.55 -9.40
CA CYS A 108 0.79 0.22 -10.65
C CYS A 108 1.64 1.49 -10.62
N ASN A 109 2.00 1.98 -9.44
CA ASN A 109 2.80 3.20 -9.29
C ASN A 109 4.31 3.00 -9.43
N GLY A 110 4.78 1.75 -9.55
CA GLY A 110 6.15 1.46 -9.98
C GLY A 110 6.19 1.31 -11.49
N SER A 111 6.83 2.24 -12.20
CA SER A 111 6.97 2.29 -13.68
C SER A 111 7.74 1.12 -14.33
N ARG A 112 7.90 0.00 -13.63
CA ARG A 112 8.21 -1.32 -14.19
C ARG A 112 7.43 -2.41 -13.44
N ALA A 113 6.10 -2.35 -13.54
CA ALA A 113 5.23 -3.46 -13.16
C ALA A 113 5.52 -4.66 -14.07
N ARG A 114 6.63 -5.38 -13.81
CA ARG A 114 6.88 -6.69 -14.38
C ARG A 114 5.69 -7.55 -13.94
N LEU A 115 4.92 -8.06 -14.89
CA LEU A 115 3.76 -8.94 -14.69
C LEU A 115 4.19 -10.23 -13.94
N GLY A 116 4.40 -10.11 -12.63
CA GLY A 116 4.82 -11.17 -11.73
C GLY A 116 3.64 -11.66 -10.91
N ARG A 117 3.07 -12.79 -11.37
CA ARG A 117 2.09 -13.69 -10.74
C ARG A 117 1.58 -13.26 -9.36
N CYS A 118 0.29 -12.97 -9.27
CA CYS A 118 -0.46 -13.05 -8.03
C CYS A 118 -0.37 -14.47 -7.46
N HIS A 119 0.52 -14.71 -6.49
CA HIS A 119 0.40 -15.90 -5.65
C HIS A 119 -0.65 -15.63 -4.58
N SER A 120 -1.78 -16.32 -4.72
CA SER A 120 -2.69 -16.59 -3.61
C SER A 120 -1.92 -17.33 -2.51
N ARG A 121 -1.72 -16.69 -1.36
CA ARG A 121 -1.60 -17.40 -0.10
C ARG A 121 -2.83 -17.05 0.71
N HIS A 122 -3.88 -17.84 0.54
CA HIS A 122 -4.67 -18.46 1.62
C HIS A 122 -6.03 -18.91 1.09
N GLY A 123 -6.25 -20.23 1.18
CA GLY A 123 -7.49 -20.82 1.66
C GLY A 123 -8.72 -20.71 0.76
N THR A 124 -8.92 -21.74 -0.04
CA THR A 124 -10.21 -22.12 -0.64
C THR A 124 -11.30 -22.16 0.43
N LEU A 125 -12.28 -21.25 0.35
CA LEU A 125 -13.64 -21.55 0.83
C LEU A 125 -14.46 -21.89 -0.41
N ARG A 126 -14.73 -23.19 -0.56
CA ARG A 126 -15.70 -23.73 -1.51
C ARG A 126 -17.05 -23.03 -1.30
N GLY A 127 -17.56 -22.42 -2.35
CA GLY A 127 -18.99 -22.25 -2.56
C GLY A 127 -19.41 -23.23 -3.65
N ASP A 128 -19.67 -24.48 -3.28
CA ASP A 128 -20.58 -25.34 -4.05
C ASP A 128 -21.97 -24.70 -3.84
N GLY A 129 -22.75 -24.26 -4.82
CA GLY A 129 -23.14 -24.92 -6.06
C GLY A 129 -24.63 -24.63 -6.20
N VAL A 130 -24.99 -23.84 -7.21
CA VAL A 130 -26.37 -23.52 -7.60
C VAL A 130 -27.08 -24.82 -8.01
N GLY A 131 -28.18 -25.15 -7.35
CA GLY A 131 -29.16 -26.14 -7.81
C GLY A 131 -30.41 -25.45 -8.33
N ARG A 132 -30.54 -25.38 -9.66
CA ARG A 132 -31.81 -25.11 -10.34
C ARG A 132 -32.66 -26.38 -10.29
N HIS A 133 -33.89 -26.28 -9.81
CA HIS A 133 -35.12 -26.77 -10.44
C HIS A 133 -36.33 -26.32 -9.62
#